data_AF-A0A7W8ENW0-F1
#
_entry.id   AF-A0A7W8ENW0-F1
#
_cell.length_a   1.000
_cell.length_b   1.000
_cell.length_c   1.000
_cell.angle_alpha   90.00
_cell.angle_beta   90.00
_cell.angle_gamma   90.00
#
_symmetry.space_group_name_H-M   'P 1'
#
loop_
_entity.id
_entity.type
_entity.pdbx_description
1 polymer ?
#
loop_
_entity_poly.entity_id
_entity_poly.type
_entity_poly.pdbx_seq_one_letter_code
_entity_poly.pdbx_strand_id
1 'polypeptide(L)' 'MSDIINLKQFKKRKARATKEVEADANRILFGRTKAEKSFDKNQNDKQVRFLDQNRLEPRSSVSSADEKE' A
#
# COMPACT_ATOMS: atom_id res chain seq x y z
N MET A 1 33.80 -9.00 -34.59
CA MET A 1 33.12 -7.94 -33.82
C MET A 1 32.62 -8.57 -32.54
N SER A 2 33.11 -8.16 -31.38
CA SER A 2 32.71 -8.77 -30.09
C SER A 2 31.62 -7.92 -29.45
N ASP A 3 30.47 -8.52 -29.13
CA ASP A 3 29.38 -7.83 -28.46
C ASP A 3 29.73 -7.59 -26.98
N ILE A 4 30.02 -6.33 -26.66
CA ILE A 4 30.31 -5.90 -25.29
C ILE A 4 28.98 -5.81 -24.54
N ILE A 5 28.63 -6.89 -23.84
CA ILE A 5 27.42 -6.91 -23.00
C ILE A 5 27.67 -6.25 -21.65
N ASN A 6 26.79 -5.31 -21.29
CA ASN A 6 26.85 -4.67 -19.98
C ASN A 6 26.23 -5.59 -18.90
N LEU A 7 27.10 -6.24 -18.12
CA LEU A 7 26.69 -7.15 -17.05
C LEU A 7 25.80 -6.49 -15.98
N LYS A 8 25.97 -5.18 -15.71
CA LYS A 8 25.11 -4.44 -14.76
C LYS A 8 23.68 -4.35 -15.28
N GLN A 9 23.51 -4.08 -16.57
CA GLN A 9 22.19 -4.02 -17.20
C GLN A 9 21.54 -5.42 -17.22
N PHE A 10 22.30 -6.47 -17.52
CA PHE A 10 21.81 -7.85 -17.47
C PHE A 10 21.32 -8.23 -16.07
N LYS A 11 22.12 -7.99 -15.04
CA LYS A 11 21.73 -8.23 -13.63
C LYS A 11 20.48 -7.45 -13.25
N LYS A 12 20.37 -6.19 -13.67
CA LYS A 12 19.19 -5.35 -13.43
C LYS A 12 17.94 -5.88 -14.11
N ARG A 13 18.05 -6.37 -15.35
CA ARG A 13 16.92 -7.01 -16.07
C ARG A 13 16.49 -8.29 -15.35
N LYS A 14 17.43 -9.15 -14.96
CA LYS A 14 17.12 -10.37 -14.18
C LYS A 14 16.39 -10.03 -12.88
N ALA A 15 16.86 -9.04 -12.13
CA ALA A 15 16.23 -8.61 -10.88
C ALA A 15 14.84 -7.98 -11.07
N ARG A 16 14.54 -7.40 -12.24
CA ARG A 16 13.18 -6.92 -12.57
C ARG A 16 12.26 -8.09 -12.90
N ALA A 17 12.72 -9.04 -13.72
CA ALA A 17 11.95 -10.22 -14.07
C ALA A 17 11.57 -11.06 -12.84
N THR A 18 12.49 -11.25 -11.87
CA THR A 18 12.16 -11.97 -10.63
C THR A 18 11.09 -11.26 -9.82
N LYS A 19 11.14 -9.93 -9.74
CA LYS A 19 10.12 -9.12 -9.05
C LYS A 19 8.76 -9.16 -9.74
N GLU A 20 8.73 -9.24 -11.07
CA GLU A 20 7.48 -9.39 -11.84
C GLU A 20 6.82 -10.74 -11.53
N VAL A 21 7.59 -11.83 -11.51
CA VAL A 21 7.09 -13.17 -11.14
C VAL A 21 6.55 -13.20 -9.70
N GLU A 22 7.29 -12.60 -8.75
CA GLU A 22 6.81 -12.45 -7.36
C GLU A 22 5.53 -11.60 -7.30
N ALA A 23 5.42 -10.54 -8.09
CA ALA A 23 4.23 -9.70 -8.14
C ALA A 23 3.01 -10.47 -8.68
N ASP A 24 3.19 -11.32 -9.69
CA ASP A 24 2.13 -12.17 -10.23
C ASP A 24 1.70 -13.24 -9.23
N ALA A 25 2.65 -13.89 -8.55
CA ALA A 25 2.35 -14.81 -7.46
C ALA A 25 1.56 -14.12 -6.33
N ASN A 26 1.96 -12.91 -5.94
CA ASN A 26 1.24 -12.12 -4.94
C ASN A 26 -0.16 -11.69 -5.42
N ARG A 27 -0.34 -11.42 -6.72
CA ARG A 27 -1.67 -11.13 -7.29
C ARG A 27 -2.60 -12.34 -7.19
N ILE A 28 -2.08 -13.54 -7.42
CA ILE A 28 -2.83 -14.80 -7.26
C ILE A 28 -3.14 -15.07 -5.77
N LEU A 29 -2.11 -15.02 -4.91
CA LEU A 29 -2.24 -15.38 -3.49
C LEU A 29 -3.16 -14.43 -2.71
N PHE A 30 -3.05 -13.13 -2.96
CA PHE A 30 -3.76 -12.12 -2.17
C PHE A 30 -4.98 -11.54 -2.88
N GLY A 31 -5.15 -11.82 -4.18
CA GLY A 31 -6.28 -11.35 -5.01
C GLY A 31 -6.35 -9.84 -5.25
N ARG A 32 -5.70 -9.03 -4.40
CA ARG A 32 -5.65 -7.56 -4.50
C ARG A 32 -4.21 -7.04 -4.60
N THR A 33 -4.00 -6.09 -5.48
CA THR A 33 -2.69 -5.43 -5.62
C THR A 33 -2.44 -4.42 -4.49
N LYS A 34 -1.16 -4.05 -4.28
CA LYS A 34 -0.81 -3.00 -3.31
C LYS A 34 -1.49 -1.66 -3.63
N ALA A 35 -1.66 -1.35 -4.92
CA ALA A 35 -2.31 -0.13 -5.38
C ALA A 35 -3.79 -0.10 -4.98
N GLU A 36 -4.54 -1.18 -5.23
CA GLU A 36 -5.94 -1.32 -4.81
C GLU A 36 -6.08 -1.20 -3.29
N LYS A 37 -5.24 -1.92 -2.52
CA LYS A 37 -5.25 -1.80 -1.06
C LYS A 37 -5.01 -0.37 -0.57
N SER A 38 -4.10 0.36 -1.22
CA SER A 38 -3.83 1.76 -0.87
C SER A 38 -4.98 2.69 -1.25
N PHE A 39 -5.65 2.44 -2.38
CA PHE A 39 -6.81 3.19 -2.81
C PHE A 39 -7.98 2.99 -1.84
N ASP A 40 -8.29 1.74 -1.49
CA ASP A 40 -9.33 1.39 -0.52
C ASP A 40 -9.07 2.06 0.84
N LYS A 41 -7.81 1.99 1.32
CA LYS A 41 -7.41 2.64 2.57
C LYS A 41 -7.64 4.15 2.51
N ASN A 42 -7.17 4.81 1.46
CA ASN A 42 -7.34 6.25 1.30
C ASN A 42 -8.82 6.65 1.20
N GLN A 43 -9.65 5.81 0.57
CA GLN A 43 -11.08 6.05 0.46
C GLN A 43 -11.76 5.94 1.82
N ASN A 44 -11.44 4.90 2.59
CA ASN A 44 -11.93 4.74 3.97
C ASN A 44 -11.48 5.90 4.86
N ASP A 45 -10.20 6.30 4.79
CA ASP A 45 -9.66 7.42 5.57
C ASP A 45 -10.41 8.73 5.25
N LYS A 46 -10.74 8.97 3.97
CA LYS A 46 -11.57 10.12 3.56
C LYS A 46 -12.98 10.03 4.12
N GLN A 47 -13.60 8.85 4.08
CA GLN A 47 -14.94 8.65 4.62
C GLN A 47 -14.98 8.89 6.13
N VAL A 48 -14.03 8.32 6.88
CA VAL A 48 -13.92 8.55 8.33
C VAL A 48 -13.73 10.04 8.62
N ARG A 49 -12.82 10.72 7.93
CA ARG A 49 -12.60 12.16 8.10
C ARG A 49 -13.84 12.98 7.77
N PHE A 50 -14.56 12.63 6.71
CA PHE A 50 -15.80 13.30 6.34
C PHE A 50 -16.86 13.12 7.43
N LEU A 51 -17.05 11.91 7.95
CA LEU A 51 -17.99 11.65 9.03
C LEU A 51 -17.60 12.39 10.32
N ASP A 52 -16.32 12.38 10.68
CA ASP A 52 -15.80 13.11 11.85
C ASP A 52 -16.05 14.62 11.73
N GLN A 53 -15.85 15.21 10.55
CA GLN A 53 -16.09 16.64 10.32
C GLN A 53 -17.58 17.02 10.36
N ASN A 54 -18.46 16.13 9.92
CA ASN A 54 -19.91 16.38 9.86
C ASN A 54 -20.66 15.87 11.10
N ARG A 55 -19.93 15.41 12.12
CA ARG A 55 -20.52 14.93 13.36
C ARG A 55 -21.07 16.11 14.16
N LEU A 56 -22.39 16.15 14.32
CA LEU A 56 -23.11 17.14 15.13
C LEU A 56 -23.06 16.83 16.64
N GLU A 57 -22.73 15.59 16.99
CA GLU A 57 -22.53 15.20 18.38
C GLU A 57 -21.16 15.69 18.86
N PRO A 58 -21.07 16.37 20.02
CA PRO A 58 -19.78 16.76 20.55
C PRO A 58 -18.93 15.51 20.74
N ARG A 59 -17.66 15.57 20.30
CA ARG A 59 -16.67 14.48 20.47
C ARG A 59 -16.28 14.27 21.95
N SER A 60 -17.16 14.63 22.88
CA SER A 60 -16.97 14.62 24.32
C SER A 60 -18.01 13.71 24.99
N SER A 61 -17.71 12.42 25.03
CA SER A 61 -18.13 11.56 26.13
C SER A 61 -17.34 10.25 26.24
N VAL A 62 -16.46 9.91 25.28
CA VAL A 62 -15.61 8.71 25.39
C VAL A 62 -14.23 8.92 24.77
N SER A 63 -13.36 9.71 25.43
CA SER A 63 -11.91 9.72 25.16
C SER A 63 -11.10 10.40 26.28
N SER A 64 -11.57 10.37 27.52
CA SER A 64 -10.82 10.89 28.68
C SER A 64 -10.37 9.77 29.63
N ALA A 65 -10.20 8.54 29.14
CA ALA A 65 -9.91 7.38 29.99
C ALA A 65 -8.64 6.57 29.63
N ASP A 66 -7.91 6.89 28.56
CA ASP A 66 -6.76 6.06 28.10
C ASP A 66 -5.41 6.79 28.10
N GLU A 67 -5.21 7.78 28.97
CA GLU A 67 -3.85 8.24 29.32
C GLU A 67 -3.70 8.39 30.85
N LYS A 68 -3.71 7.24 31.54
CA LYS A 68 -3.04 7.03 32.83
C LYS A 68 -2.73 5.54 33.01
N GLU A 69 -1.59 5.09 32.46
CA GLU A 69 -0.47 4.44 33.16
C GLU A 69 0.66 4.12 32.18
#